data_AF-A0A957THD2-F1
#
_entry.id   AF-A0A957THD2-F1
#
_cell.length_a   1.000
_cell.length_b   1.000
_cell.length_c   1.000
_cell.angle_alpha   90.00
_cell.angle_beta   90.00
_cell.angle_gamma   90.00
#
_symmetry.space_group_name_H-M   'P 1'
#
loop_
_entity.id
_entity.type
_entity.pdbx_description
1 polymer ?
#
loop_
_entity_poly.entity_id
_entity_poly.type
_entity_poly.pdbx_seq_one_letter_code
_entity_poly.pdbx_strand_id
1 'polypeptide(L)'
;RFVAAHDVGRAVNPDLCRGQIEGSIHMGLGYAISEELPYEGGRPKSTMLRKCGILRAKEMPEMEVVGIEVPDPHGAYGLKGVGEIGLVPTAGAVANALYQYDKERRHVLPMKLPKKRRP
;
A
#
# COMPACT_ATOMS: atom_id res chain seq x y z
N ARG A 1 -10.35 -5.82 5.52
CA ARG A 1 -9.66 -6.85 4.73
C ARG A 1 -9.08 -6.20 3.47
N PHE A 2 -7.87 -6.55 3.08
CA PHE A 2 -7.18 -6.11 1.88
C PHE A 2 -6.73 -7.36 1.10
N VAL A 3 -6.96 -7.41 -0.21
CA VAL A 3 -6.57 -8.54 -1.05
C VAL A 3 -5.69 -8.03 -2.17
N ALA A 4 -4.55 -8.68 -2.38
CA ALA A 4 -3.54 -8.24 -3.32
C ALA A 4 -3.09 -9.42 -4.20
N ALA A 5 -3.45 -9.39 -5.48
CA ALA A 5 -3.04 -10.38 -6.47
C ALA A 5 -2.03 -9.77 -7.42
N HIS A 6 -0.85 -10.37 -7.52
CA HIS A 6 0.24 -9.84 -8.36
C HIS A 6 0.82 -10.95 -9.23
N ASP A 7 1.06 -10.65 -10.50
CA ASP A 7 1.90 -11.46 -11.36
C ASP A 7 3.36 -11.30 -10.94
N VAL A 8 3.92 -12.35 -10.36
CA VAL A 8 5.27 -12.36 -9.78
C VAL A 8 6.29 -13.06 -10.69
N GLY A 9 5.89 -13.45 -11.90
CA GLY A 9 6.73 -14.27 -12.77
C GLY A 9 6.86 -15.68 -12.21
N ARG A 10 8.05 -15.99 -11.72
CA ARG A 10 8.32 -17.19 -10.91
C ARG A 10 8.85 -16.74 -9.55
N ALA A 11 8.20 -17.14 -8.46
CA ALA A 11 8.65 -16.83 -7.13
C ALA A 11 9.87 -17.68 -6.76
N VAL A 12 11.04 -17.06 -6.64
CA VAL A 12 12.25 -17.74 -6.15
C VAL A 12 12.07 -18.19 -4.71
N ASN A 13 11.50 -17.32 -3.89
CA ASN A 13 11.13 -17.58 -2.51
C ASN A 13 9.71 -17.02 -2.27
N PRO A 14 8.69 -17.89 -2.19
CA PRO A 14 7.30 -17.47 -2.00
C PRO A 14 7.06 -16.66 -0.72
N ASP A 15 7.74 -16.99 0.38
CA ASP A 15 7.56 -16.29 1.66
C ASP A 15 8.14 -14.87 1.63
N LEU A 16 9.33 -14.70 1.04
CA LEU A 16 9.91 -13.37 0.84
C LEU A 16 9.10 -12.54 -0.16
N CYS A 17 8.59 -13.17 -1.21
CA CYS A 17 7.70 -12.51 -2.18
C CYS A 17 6.42 -12.01 -1.50
N ARG A 18 5.79 -12.85 -0.68
CA ARG A 18 4.64 -12.48 0.13
C ARG A 18 4.96 -11.33 1.09
N GLY A 19 6.05 -11.43 1.85
CA GLY A 19 6.48 -10.39 2.79
C GLY A 19 6.74 -9.05 2.10
N GLN A 20 7.30 -9.06 0.88
CA GLN A 20 7.51 -7.86 0.09
C GLN A 20 6.18 -7.19 -0.31
N ILE A 21 5.18 -7.98 -0.69
CA ILE A 21 3.85 -7.47 -1.02
C ILE A 21 3.16 -6.92 0.24
N GLU A 22 3.25 -7.60 1.38
CA GLU A 22 2.71 -7.12 2.66
C GLU A 22 3.35 -5.79 3.09
N GLY A 23 4.68 -5.67 2.97
CA GLY A 23 5.39 -4.40 3.23
C GLY A 23 4.98 -3.29 2.27
N SER A 24 4.77 -3.62 1.00
CA SER A 24 4.31 -2.68 -0.02
C SER A 24 2.88 -2.19 0.25
N ILE A 25 1.99 -3.06 0.72
CA ILE A 25 0.63 -2.68 1.15
C ILE A 25 0.70 -1.77 2.36
N HIS A 26 1.54 -2.07 3.36
CA HIS A 26 1.74 -1.20 4.53
C HIS A 26 2.17 0.21 4.12
N MET A 27 3.20 0.31 3.28
CA MET A 27 3.72 1.59 2.79
C MET A 27 2.69 2.31 1.92
N GLY A 28 1.95 1.57 1.09
CA GLY A 28 0.90 2.11 0.23
C GLY A 28 -0.31 2.62 1.03
N LEU A 29 -0.69 1.95 2.12
CA LEU A 29 -1.73 2.42 3.03
C LEU A 29 -1.27 3.67 3.78
N GLY A 30 -0.02 3.70 4.25
CA GLY A 30 0.61 4.89 4.81
C GLY A 30 0.47 6.08 3.86
N TYR A 31 1.03 5.95 2.66
CA TYR A 31 0.93 6.95 1.59
C TYR A 31 -0.51 7.36 1.25
N ALA A 32 -1.44 6.40 1.23
CA ALA A 32 -2.82 6.66 0.84
C ALA A 32 -3.61 7.47 1.86
N ILE A 33 -3.44 7.24 3.17
CA ILE A 33 -4.40 7.74 4.18
C ILE A 33 -3.78 8.36 5.44
N SER A 34 -2.47 8.31 5.63
CA SER A 34 -1.88 8.65 6.93
C SER A 34 -0.57 9.43 6.86
N GLU A 35 0.34 9.05 5.97
CA GLU A 35 1.70 9.58 5.97
C GLU A 35 1.78 10.95 5.32
N GLU A 36 2.36 11.90 6.06
CA GLU A 36 2.66 13.25 5.60
C GLU A 36 3.92 13.76 6.31
N LEU A 37 4.76 14.49 5.58
CA LEU A 37 5.96 15.14 6.12
C LEU A 37 5.86 16.66 5.90
N PRO A 38 5.12 17.39 6.77
CA PRO A 38 4.93 18.82 6.58
C PRO A 38 6.22 19.61 6.86
N TYR A 39 6.46 20.67 6.09
CA TYR A 39 7.62 21.55 6.23
C TYR A 39 7.21 22.96 6.69
N GLU A 40 8.11 23.64 7.40
CA GLU A 40 7.99 25.02 7.83
C GLU A 40 9.38 25.68 7.80
N GLY A 41 9.50 26.84 7.14
CA GLY A 41 10.79 27.51 6.98
C GLY A 41 11.87 26.65 6.30
N GLY A 42 11.47 25.77 5.38
CA GLY A 42 12.39 24.83 4.69
C GLY A 42 12.86 23.64 5.54
N ARG A 43 12.30 23.44 6.74
CA ARG A 43 12.65 22.31 7.63
C ARG A 43 11.41 21.46 7.92
N PRO A 44 11.54 20.13 8.12
CA PRO A 44 10.42 19.32 8.58
C PRO A 44 9.87 19.85 9.91
N LYS A 45 8.53 19.94 10.06
CA LYS A 45 7.88 20.33 11.31
C LYS A 45 8.17 19.34 12.45
N SER A 46 8.52 18.10 12.11
CA SER A 46 9.00 17.12 13.07
C SER A 46 9.98 16.16 12.42
N THR A 47 10.99 15.73 13.18
CA THR A 47 11.92 14.64 12.82
C THR A 47 11.56 13.33 13.52
N MET A 48 10.48 13.31 14.30
CA MET A 48 10.01 12.11 14.99
C MET A 48 9.14 11.27 14.07
N LEU A 49 9.52 10.00 13.82
CA LEU A 49 8.75 9.09 12.97
C LEU A 49 7.28 8.94 13.39
N ARG A 50 6.99 8.98 14.70
CA ARG A 50 5.62 8.93 15.23
C ARG A 50 4.75 10.10 14.74
N LYS A 51 5.35 11.22 14.37
CA LYS A 51 4.65 12.42 13.87
C LYS A 51 4.44 12.39 12.36
N CYS A 52 5.06 11.46 11.63
CA CYS A 52 4.91 11.31 10.19
C CYS A 52 3.68 10.49 9.78
N GLY A 53 2.87 9.98 10.72
CA GLY A 53 1.67 9.20 10.40
C GLY A 53 1.93 7.76 9.96
N ILE A 54 3.11 7.20 10.22
CA ILE A 54 3.41 5.80 9.88
C ILE A 54 2.47 4.85 10.64
N LEU A 55 1.80 3.97 9.90
CA LEU A 55 0.85 3.00 10.45
C LEU A 55 1.54 1.98 11.35
N ARG A 56 0.94 1.69 12.50
CA ARG A 56 1.39 0.62 13.41
C ARG A 56 0.81 -0.72 12.97
N ALA A 57 1.44 -1.81 13.41
CA ALA A 57 0.98 -3.17 13.14
C ALA A 57 -0.51 -3.40 13.46
N LYS A 58 -1.02 -2.83 14.57
CA LYS A 58 -2.44 -2.95 14.96
C LYS A 58 -3.42 -2.17 14.09
N GLU A 59 -2.93 -1.24 13.27
CA GLU A 59 -3.73 -0.42 12.36
C GLU A 59 -3.83 -1.05 10.97
N MET A 60 -2.99 -2.07 10.71
CA MET A 60 -3.02 -2.81 9.46
C MET A 60 -4.29 -3.67 9.36
N PRO A 61 -4.96 -3.69 8.19
CA PRO A 61 -6.05 -4.62 7.96
C PRO A 61 -5.51 -6.05 7.86
N GLU A 62 -6.40 -7.03 8.02
CA GLU A 62 -6.14 -8.38 7.55
C GLU A 62 -5.83 -8.37 6.05
N MET A 63 -4.73 -9.01 5.66
CA MET A 63 -4.21 -9.05 4.29
C MET A 63 -4.21 -10.46 3.74
N GLU A 64 -4.58 -10.59 2.47
CA GLU A 64 -4.43 -11.79 1.67
C GLU A 64 -3.59 -11.48 0.44
N VAL A 65 -2.48 -12.22 0.27
CA VAL A 65 -1.57 -12.05 -0.85
C VAL A 65 -1.66 -13.27 -1.75
N VAL A 66 -1.91 -13.02 -3.03
CA VAL A 66 -2.01 -14.04 -4.08
C VAL A 66 -0.89 -13.80 -5.09
N GLY A 67 0.11 -14.67 -5.10
CA GLY A 67 1.13 -14.70 -6.14
C GLY A 67 0.61 -15.45 -7.36
N ILE A 68 0.48 -14.77 -8.48
CA ILE A 68 0.16 -15.37 -9.77
C ILE A 68 1.49 -15.63 -10.49
N GLU A 69 1.77 -16.90 -10.79
CA GLU A 69 3.01 -17.26 -11.47
C GLU A 69 2.82 -17.36 -12.98
N VAL A 70 3.22 -16.31 -13.71
CA VAL A 70 3.27 -16.29 -15.17
C VAL A 70 4.71 -16.00 -15.60
N PRO A 71 5.52 -17.01 -15.94
CA PRO A 71 6.92 -16.82 -16.30
C PRO A 71 7.13 -15.78 -17.41
N ASP A 72 8.10 -14.87 -17.24
CA ASP A 72 8.50 -13.95 -18.31
C ASP A 72 9.27 -14.71 -19.41
N PRO A 73 8.82 -14.70 -20.68
CA PRO A 73 9.51 -15.38 -21.77
C PRO A 73 10.88 -14.78 -22.11
N HIS A 74 11.13 -13.53 -21.73
CA HIS A 74 12.40 -12.83 -21.94
C HIS A 74 13.25 -12.72 -20.67
N GLY A 75 12.65 -12.96 -19.51
CA GLY A 75 13.32 -12.92 -18.22
C GLY A 75 14.15 -14.17 -17.94
N ALA A 76 15.35 -14.00 -17.38
CA ALA A 76 16.14 -15.12 -16.91
C ALA A 76 15.32 -15.96 -15.91
N TYR A 77 15.24 -17.27 -16.13
CA TYR A 77 14.48 -18.21 -15.32
C TYR A 77 12.98 -17.89 -15.16
N GLY A 78 12.40 -17.03 -16.02
CA GLY A 78 11.00 -16.62 -15.94
C GLY A 78 10.69 -15.59 -14.84
N LEU A 79 11.71 -14.94 -14.28
CA LEU A 79 11.58 -14.03 -13.14
C LEU A 79 11.02 -12.66 -13.53
N LYS A 80 10.25 -12.05 -12.62
CA LYS A 80 9.80 -10.66 -12.70
C LYS A 80 10.15 -9.91 -11.40
N GLY A 81 10.24 -8.59 -11.49
CA GLY A 81 10.46 -7.73 -10.33
C GLY A 81 9.18 -7.58 -9.50
N VAL A 82 9.27 -7.82 -8.19
CA VAL A 82 8.14 -7.67 -7.23
C VAL A 82 8.31 -6.51 -6.26
N GLY A 83 9.45 -5.82 -6.27
CA GLY A 83 9.83 -4.84 -5.24
C GLY A 83 8.83 -3.70 -5.05
N GLU A 84 8.24 -3.21 -6.14
CA GLU A 84 7.40 -2.00 -6.14
C GLU A 84 5.93 -2.28 -6.53
N ILE A 85 5.64 -3.42 -7.14
CA ILE A 85 4.34 -3.67 -7.79
C ILE A 85 3.18 -3.74 -6.79
N GLY A 86 3.46 -4.08 -5.53
CA GLY A 86 2.45 -4.06 -4.46
C GLY A 86 2.08 -2.65 -4.00
N LEU A 87 2.98 -1.69 -4.15
CA LEU A 87 2.79 -0.32 -3.66
C LEU A 87 1.85 0.45 -4.59
N VAL A 88 2.15 0.39 -5.89
CA VAL A 88 1.51 1.19 -6.95
C VAL A 88 -0.03 1.11 -6.92
N PRO A 89 -0.68 -0.07 -6.87
CA PRO A 89 -2.14 -0.14 -6.92
C PRO A 89 -2.81 0.23 -5.59
N THR A 90 -2.07 0.29 -4.48
CA THR A 90 -2.66 0.38 -3.13
C THR A 90 -3.46 1.67 -2.94
N ALA A 91 -2.89 2.83 -3.28
CA ALA A 91 -3.60 4.11 -3.13
C ALA A 91 -4.85 4.20 -4.02
N GLY A 92 -4.78 3.68 -5.25
CA GLY A 92 -5.92 3.64 -6.16
C GLY A 92 -7.05 2.73 -5.66
N ALA A 93 -6.70 1.56 -5.11
CA ALA A 93 -7.66 0.63 -4.50
C ALA A 93 -8.36 1.27 -3.30
N VAL A 94 -7.60 1.95 -2.43
CA VAL A 94 -8.16 2.68 -1.29
C VAL A 94 -9.08 3.82 -1.73
N ALA A 95 -8.66 4.62 -2.73
CA ALA A 95 -9.46 5.71 -3.26
C ALA A 95 -10.81 5.21 -3.82
N ASN A 96 -10.79 4.09 -4.55
CA ASN A 96 -12.01 3.47 -5.06
C ASN A 96 -12.89 2.92 -3.92
N ALA A 97 -12.30 2.28 -2.90
CA ALA A 97 -13.05 1.79 -1.75
C ALA A 97 -13.74 2.93 -0.98
N LEU A 98 -13.05 4.04 -0.76
CA LEU A 98 -13.62 5.23 -0.12
C LEU A 98 -14.72 5.85 -0.98
N TYR A 99 -14.50 5.98 -2.29
CA TYR A 99 -15.53 6.45 -3.22
C TYR A 99 -16.76 5.53 -3.21
N GLN A 100 -16.57 4.20 -3.17
CA GLN A 100 -17.72 3.30 -3.08
C GLN A 100 -18.52 3.50 -1.79
N TYR A 101 -17.85 3.83 -0.69
CA TYR A 101 -18.43 4.07 0.62
C TYR A 101 -19.25 5.36 0.71
N ASP A 102 -18.71 6.50 0.29
CA ASP A 102 -19.35 7.83 0.48
C ASP A 102 -19.70 8.59 -0.81
N LYS A 103 -19.31 8.06 -1.98
CA LYS A 103 -19.46 8.71 -3.30
C LYS A 103 -18.66 10.02 -3.45
N GLU A 104 -17.71 10.29 -2.57
CA GLU A 104 -16.82 11.44 -2.66
C GLU A 104 -15.49 11.06 -3.32
N ARG A 105 -15.19 11.70 -4.46
CA ARG A 105 -13.93 11.46 -5.17
C ARG A 105 -12.80 12.25 -4.52
N ARG A 106 -11.72 11.54 -4.18
CA ARG A 106 -10.54 12.11 -3.53
C ARG A 106 -9.41 12.23 -4.54
N HIS A 107 -8.82 13.41 -4.62
CA HIS A 107 -7.78 13.77 -5.60
C HIS A 107 -6.46 14.21 -4.94
N VAL A 108 -6.39 14.15 -3.62
CA VAL A 108 -5.25 14.60 -2.82
C VAL A 108 -4.92 13.51 -1.80
N LEU A 109 -3.64 13.24 -1.65
CA LEU A 109 -3.08 12.34 -0.64
C LEU A 109 -2.43 13.17 0.48
N PRO A 110 -2.42 12.68 1.74
CA PRO A 110 -3.19 11.53 2.19
C PRO A 110 -4.71 11.82 2.19
N MET A 111 -5.50 10.80 1.87
CA MET A 111 -6.95 10.87 1.76
C MET A 111 -7.61 10.99 3.13
N LYS A 112 -8.53 11.95 3.27
CA LYS A 112 -9.35 12.06 4.48
C LYS A 112 -10.34 10.91 4.57
N LEU A 113 -10.23 10.14 5.65
CA LEU A 113 -11.19 9.07 5.95
C LEU A 113 -12.55 9.66 6.38
N PRO A 114 -13.67 9.03 5.98
CA PRO A 114 -14.99 9.44 6.44
C PRO A 114 -15.09 9.28 7.96
N LYS A 115 -15.84 10.17 8.61
CA LYS A 115 -16.14 10.03 10.04
C LYS A 115 -16.91 8.73 10.24
N LYS A 116 -16.47 7.89 11.19
CA LYS A 116 -17.23 6.69 11.58
C LYS A 116 -18.67 7.11 11.92
N ARG A 117 -19.65 6.61 11.19
CA ARG A 117 -21.05 6.70 11.61
C ARG A 117 -21.14 6.01 12.97
N ARG A 118 -21.58 6.74 14.00
CA ARG A 118 -21.92 6.10 15.27
C ARG A 118 -23.03 5.08 14.99
N PRO A 119 -22.98 3.89 15.61
CA PRO A 119 -24.05 2.91 15.49
C PRO A 119 -25.38 3.48 15.96
#